data_AF-A0A3C0USD4-F1
#
_entry.id   AF-A0A3C0USD4-F1
#
_cell.length_a   1.000
_cell.length_b   1.000
_cell.length_c   1.000
_cell.angle_alpha   90.00
_cell.angle_beta   90.00
_cell.angle_gamma   90.00
#
_symmetry.space_group_name_H-M   'P 1'
#
loop_
_entity.id
_entity.type
_entity.pdbx_description
1 polymer ?
#
loop_
_entity_poly.entity_id
_entity_poly.type
_entity_poly.pdbx_seq_one_letter_code
_entity_poly.pdbx_strand_id
1 'polypeptide(L)'
;MNSSLSALFHEAERLDNRSLDTLIANILSLRIQRETPDNQRKEAILLKKINKSLPLTQIERFKVLNQKRLDETISAEEYAELLILLDKIEKLNVSRLKYLTSLARLRQVTVRELMKQLGISGSLNS
;
A
#
# COMPACT_ATOMS: atom_id res chain seq x y z
N MET A 1 -1.39 2.67 37.80
CA MET A 1 -1.62 1.21 37.92
C MET A 1 -0.66 0.50 36.97
N ASN A 2 0.56 0.18 37.42
CA ASN A 2 1.60 -0.51 36.64
C ASN A 2 1.93 -1.91 37.23
N SER A 3 1.13 -2.34 38.21
CA SER A 3 1.36 -3.50 39.08
C SER A 3 1.01 -4.84 38.43
N SER A 4 0.23 -4.87 37.35
CA SER A 4 -0.15 -6.12 36.69
C SER A 4 0.91 -6.64 35.70
N LEU A 5 1.59 -5.74 34.97
CA LEU A 5 2.62 -6.15 33.99
C LEU A 5 3.92 -6.58 34.68
N SER A 6 4.29 -5.87 35.74
CA SER A 6 5.43 -6.24 36.59
C SER A 6 5.20 -7.60 37.28
N ALA A 7 3.99 -7.86 37.76
CA ALA A 7 3.62 -9.18 38.28
C ALA A 7 3.72 -10.28 37.22
N LEU A 8 3.26 -10.03 35.98
CA LEU A 8 3.38 -11.00 34.88
C LEU A 8 4.84 -11.30 34.51
N PHE A 9 5.71 -10.29 34.54
CA PHE A 9 7.16 -10.49 34.33
C PHE A 9 7.77 -11.35 35.44
N HIS A 10 7.43 -11.04 36.69
CA HIS A 10 7.93 -11.78 37.84
C HIS A 10 7.46 -13.25 37.83
N GLU A 11 6.26 -13.54 37.32
CA GLU A 11 5.80 -14.92 37.13
C GLU A 11 6.51 -15.61 35.96
N ALA A 12 6.82 -14.88 34.89
CA ALA A 12 7.57 -15.41 33.75
C ALA A 12 9.02 -15.79 34.12
N GLU A 13 9.66 -15.06 35.04
CA GLU A 13 11.00 -15.36 35.56
C GLU A 13 11.07 -16.70 36.32
N ARG A 14 9.93 -17.19 36.82
CA ARG A 14 9.83 -18.44 37.59
C ARG A 14 9.57 -19.67 36.72
N LEU A 15 9.36 -19.49 35.41
CA LEU A 15 9.09 -20.59 34.49
C LEU A 15 10.37 -21.35 34.12
N ASP A 16 10.23 -22.65 33.86
CA ASP A 16 11.28 -23.40 33.17
C ASP A 16 11.40 -22.97 31.70
N ASN A 17 12.52 -23.29 31.06
CA ASN A 17 12.81 -22.86 29.69
C ASN A 17 11.75 -23.31 28.67
N ARG A 18 11.19 -24.51 28.81
CA ARG A 18 10.16 -25.03 27.88
C ARG A 18 8.83 -24.30 28.03
N SER A 19 8.46 -24.00 29.27
CA SER A 19 7.28 -23.22 29.61
C SER A 19 7.45 -21.75 29.18
N LEU A 20 8.65 -21.20 29.30
CA LEU A 20 8.99 -19.86 28.82
C LEU A 20 8.93 -19.77 27.29
N ASP A 21 9.48 -20.73 26.57
CA ASP A 21 9.39 -20.81 25.10
C ASP A 21 7.91 -20.87 24.64
N THR A 22 7.09 -21.63 25.36
CA THR A 22 5.64 -21.73 25.12
C THR A 22 4.94 -20.39 25.37
N LEU A 23 5.29 -19.70 26.45
CA LEU A 23 4.76 -18.37 26.76
C LEU A 23 5.13 -17.36 25.67
N ILE A 24 6.38 -17.36 25.21
CA ILE A 24 6.86 -16.50 24.13
C ILE A 24 6.06 -16.77 22.84
N ALA A 25 5.91 -18.04 22.45
CA ALA A 25 5.13 -18.43 21.28
C ALA A 25 3.66 -17.97 21.36
N ASN A 26 3.06 -18.06 22.54
CA ASN A 26 1.69 -17.61 22.80
C ASN A 26 1.57 -16.08 22.77
N ILE A 27 2.54 -15.33 23.32
CA ILE A 27 2.57 -13.87 23.26
C ILE A 27 2.76 -13.38 21.81
N LEU A 28 3.63 -14.04 21.04
CA LEU A 28 3.81 -13.77 19.61
C LEU A 28 2.52 -14.05 18.84
N SER A 29 1.85 -15.17 19.11
CA SER A 29 0.55 -15.51 18.50
C SER A 29 -0.54 -14.52 18.90
N LEU A 30 -0.60 -14.09 20.16
CA LEU A 30 -1.49 -13.04 20.66
C LEU A 30 -1.21 -11.69 19.99
N ARG A 31 0.06 -11.37 19.72
CA ARG A 31 0.44 -10.16 18.97
C ARG A 31 -0.08 -10.23 17.52
N ILE A 32 0.11 -11.38 16.86
CA ILE A 32 -0.39 -11.64 15.50
C ILE A 32 -1.94 -11.63 15.46
N GLN A 33 -2.61 -12.20 16.46
CA GLN A 33 -4.07 -12.16 16.57
C GLN A 33 -4.60 -10.75 16.88
N ARG A 34 -3.87 -9.97 17.68
CA ARG A 34 -4.15 -8.55 17.94
C ARG A 34 -3.94 -7.67 16.70
N GLU A 35 -3.21 -8.14 15.69
CA GLU A 35 -3.16 -7.53 14.35
C GLU A 35 -4.46 -7.71 13.53
N THR A 36 -5.55 -8.25 14.11
CA THR A 36 -7.02 -8.05 13.87
C THR A 36 -7.62 -7.70 12.46
N PRO A 37 -8.92 -8.00 12.22
CA PRO A 37 -9.70 -7.55 11.05
C PRO A 37 -9.61 -6.05 10.69
N ASP A 38 -9.16 -5.19 11.61
CA ASP A 38 -8.90 -3.78 11.33
C ASP A 38 -7.69 -3.57 10.41
N ASN A 39 -6.63 -4.38 10.51
CA ASN A 39 -5.53 -4.34 9.55
C ASN A 39 -5.96 -4.89 8.19
N GLN A 40 -6.80 -5.93 8.16
CA GLN A 40 -7.40 -6.43 6.91
C GLN A 40 -8.29 -5.36 6.24
N ARG A 41 -9.06 -4.59 7.02
CA ARG A 41 -9.84 -3.44 6.51
C ARG A 41 -8.94 -2.31 6.00
N LYS A 42 -7.90 -1.93 6.75
CA LYS A 42 -6.92 -0.91 6.33
C LYS A 42 -6.21 -1.34 5.06
N GLU A 43 -5.83 -2.60 4.97
CA GLU A 43 -5.21 -3.20 3.79
C GLU A 43 -6.16 -3.15 2.59
N ALA A 44 -7.42 -3.57 2.73
CA ALA A 44 -8.41 -3.49 1.66
C ALA A 44 -8.63 -2.05 1.17
N ILE A 45 -8.67 -1.08 2.10
CA ILE A 45 -8.78 0.35 1.76
C ILE A 45 -7.53 0.83 1.01
N LEU A 46 -6.33 0.43 1.44
CA LEU A 46 -5.08 0.79 0.77
C LEU A 46 -4.99 0.18 -0.63
N LEU A 47 -5.35 -1.09 -0.79
CA LEU A 47 -5.41 -1.77 -2.09
C LEU A 47 -6.40 -1.07 -3.04
N LYS A 48 -7.60 -0.72 -2.55
CA LYS A 48 -8.58 0.06 -3.34
C LYS A 48 -8.02 1.41 -3.79
N LYS A 49 -7.27 2.08 -2.92
CA LYS A 49 -6.63 3.36 -3.24
C LYS A 49 -5.46 3.23 -4.21
N ILE A 50 -4.65 2.17 -4.09
CA ILE A 50 -3.53 1.85 -5.00
C ILE A 50 -4.07 1.60 -6.41
N ASN A 51 -5.17 0.84 -6.51
CA ASN A 51 -5.80 0.48 -7.78
C ASN A 51 -6.71 1.58 -8.36
N LYS A 52 -6.77 2.76 -7.74
CA LYS A 52 -7.53 3.88 -8.29
C LYS A 52 -6.87 4.37 -9.59
N SER A 53 -7.68 4.47 -10.64
CA SER A 53 -7.34 5.05 -11.94
C SER A 53 -8.24 6.24 -12.24
N LEU A 54 -8.01 6.90 -13.38
CA LEU A 54 -9.01 7.78 -13.97
C LEU A 54 -10.27 7.00 -14.36
N PRO A 55 -11.43 7.68 -14.51
CA PRO A 55 -12.61 7.10 -15.14
C PRO A 55 -12.29 6.56 -16.55
N LEU A 56 -12.95 5.48 -16.97
CA LEU A 56 -12.72 4.85 -18.27
C LEU A 56 -12.80 5.85 -19.44
N THR A 57 -13.79 6.75 -19.41
CA THR A 57 -13.96 7.81 -20.41
C THR A 57 -12.75 8.73 -20.52
N GLN A 58 -12.10 9.06 -19.40
CA GLN A 58 -10.89 9.88 -19.39
C GLN A 58 -9.66 9.10 -19.84
N ILE A 59 -9.60 7.79 -19.55
CA ILE A 59 -8.53 6.90 -20.05
C ILE A 59 -8.62 6.78 -21.58
N GLU A 60 -9.82 6.55 -22.11
CA GLU A 60 -10.06 6.48 -23.55
C GLU A 60 -9.74 7.82 -24.23
N ARG A 61 -10.19 8.92 -23.64
CA ARG A 61 -9.87 10.27 -24.14
C ARG A 61 -8.37 10.53 -24.14
N PHE A 62 -7.66 10.18 -23.06
CA PHE A 62 -6.21 10.27 -22.99
C PHE A 62 -5.53 9.47 -24.11
N LYS A 63 -5.97 8.22 -24.36
CA LYS A 63 -5.42 7.38 -25.43
C LYS A 63 -5.60 8.02 -26.81
N VAL A 64 -6.80 8.52 -27.10
CA VAL A 64 -7.09 9.21 -28.37
C VAL A 64 -6.21 10.44 -28.55
N LEU A 65 -6.13 11.29 -27.52
CA LEU A 65 -5.33 12.51 -27.58
C LEU A 65 -3.84 12.21 -27.70
N ASN A 66 -3.34 11.22 -26.96
CA ASN A 66 -1.94 10.83 -27.07
C ASN A 66 -1.63 10.23 -28.46
N GLN A 67 -2.56 9.49 -29.06
CA GLN A 67 -2.41 9.00 -30.43
C GLN A 67 -2.35 10.16 -31.44
N LYS A 68 -3.30 11.12 -31.36
CA LYS A 68 -3.26 12.33 -32.18
C LYS A 68 -1.97 13.12 -32.03
N ARG A 69 -1.41 13.19 -30.81
CA ARG A 69 -0.11 13.83 -30.55
C ARG A 69 1.03 13.10 -31.26
N LEU A 70 1.04 11.77 -31.23
CA LEU A 70 2.04 10.95 -31.94
C LEU A 70 1.91 11.09 -33.46
N ASP A 71 0.69 11.23 -33.95
CA ASP A 71 0.39 11.42 -35.37
C ASP A 71 0.53 12.89 -35.82
N GLU A 72 0.94 13.80 -34.93
CA GLU A 72 1.08 15.25 -35.18
C GLU A 72 -0.22 15.94 -35.67
N THR A 73 -1.39 15.36 -35.36
CA THR A 73 -2.72 15.87 -35.77
C THR A 73 -3.49 16.54 -34.65
N ILE A 74 -2.89 16.67 -33.47
CA ILE A 74 -3.53 17.24 -32.28
C ILE A 74 -3.69 18.76 -32.41
N SER A 75 -4.89 19.28 -32.09
CA SER A 75 -5.09 20.74 -32.02
C SER A 75 -4.50 21.35 -30.75
N ALA A 76 -4.40 22.68 -30.68
CA ALA A 76 -3.92 23.38 -29.49
C ALA A 76 -4.82 23.13 -28.27
N GLU A 77 -6.13 23.11 -28.48
CA GLU A 77 -7.14 22.84 -27.45
C GLU A 77 -7.05 21.38 -26.95
N GLU A 78 -6.90 20.45 -27.89
CA GLU A 78 -6.73 19.03 -27.60
C GLU A 78 -5.42 18.75 -26.85
N TYR A 79 -4.35 19.48 -27.19
CA TYR A 79 -3.08 19.40 -26.48
C TYR A 79 -3.19 19.92 -25.04
N ALA A 80 -3.90 21.04 -24.84
CA ALA A 80 -4.17 21.56 -23.49
C ALA A 80 -5.00 20.55 -22.66
N GLU A 81 -5.99 19.89 -23.28
CA GLU A 81 -6.76 18.82 -22.63
C GLU A 81 -5.86 17.62 -22.24
N LEU A 82 -4.94 17.22 -23.12
CA LEU A 82 -3.99 16.15 -22.85
C LEU A 82 -3.10 16.48 -21.64
N LEU A 83 -2.61 17.71 -21.52
CA LEU A 83 -1.82 18.16 -20.36
C LEU A 83 -2.62 18.08 -19.05
N ILE A 84 -3.90 18.45 -19.07
CA ILE A 84 -4.78 18.34 -17.90
C ILE A 84 -4.96 16.87 -17.49
N LEU A 85 -5.11 15.96 -18.45
CA LEU A 85 -5.22 14.53 -18.16
C LEU A 85 -3.91 13.97 -17.61
N LEU A 86 -2.77 14.40 -18.13
CA LEU A 86 -1.44 14.00 -17.65
C LEU A 86 -1.22 14.44 -16.19
N ASP A 87 -1.52 15.68 -15.84
CA ASP A 87 -1.43 16.19 -14.47
C ASP A 87 -2.29 15.36 -13.49
N LYS A 88 -3.50 14.95 -13.90
CA LYS A 88 -4.34 14.07 -13.08
C LYS A 88 -3.70 12.68 -12.88
N ILE A 89 -3.08 12.11 -13.91
CA ILE A 89 -2.37 10.84 -13.83
C ILE A 89 -1.17 10.95 -12.88
N GLU A 90 -0.38 12.02 -12.99
CA GLU A 90 0.77 12.27 -12.11
C GLU A 90 0.34 12.40 -10.64
N LYS A 91 -0.73 13.16 -10.36
CA LYS A 91 -1.29 13.28 -9.00
C LYS A 91 -1.77 11.93 -8.45
N LEU A 92 -2.35 11.08 -9.29
CA LEU A 92 -2.72 9.72 -8.91
C LEU A 92 -1.48 8.86 -8.64
N ASN A 93 -0.42 8.98 -9.44
CA ASN A 93 0.82 8.23 -9.26
C ASN A 93 1.53 8.61 -7.95
N VAL A 94 1.62 9.90 -7.63
CA VAL A 94 2.17 10.38 -6.35
C VAL A 94 1.37 9.83 -5.17
N SER A 95 0.04 9.86 -5.28
CA SER A 95 -0.84 9.30 -4.25
C SER A 95 -0.67 7.79 -4.11
N ARG A 96 -0.55 7.06 -5.23
CA ARG A 96 -0.31 5.62 -5.27
C ARG A 96 0.98 5.24 -4.55
N LEU A 97 2.07 5.99 -4.76
CA LEU A 97 3.34 5.75 -4.07
C LEU A 97 3.21 5.91 -2.55
N LYS A 98 2.45 6.92 -2.09
CA LYS A 98 2.14 7.08 -0.66
C LYS A 98 1.38 5.88 -0.10
N TYR A 99 0.39 5.36 -0.82
CA TYR A 99 -0.38 4.20 -0.37
C TYR A 99 0.41 2.89 -0.41
N LEU A 100 1.27 2.70 -1.42
CA LEU A 100 2.22 1.58 -1.47
C LEU A 100 3.18 1.59 -0.28
N THR A 101 3.69 2.78 0.09
CA THR A 101 4.54 2.94 1.27
C THR A 101 3.81 2.55 2.56
N SER A 102 2.57 3.01 2.73
CA SER A 102 1.74 2.65 3.89
C SER A 102 1.42 1.16 3.94
N LEU A 103 1.12 0.53 2.80
CA LEU A 103 0.83 -0.90 2.74
C LEU A 103 2.09 -1.75 2.98
N ALA A 104 3.25 -1.31 2.48
CA ALA A 104 4.53 -1.98 2.71
C ALA A 104 4.87 -1.97 4.21
N ARG A 105 4.66 -0.83 4.88
CA ARG A 105 4.79 -0.72 6.34
C ARG A 105 3.81 -1.63 7.09
N LEU A 106 2.54 -1.70 6.63
CA LEU A 106 1.52 -2.57 7.24
C LEU A 106 1.90 -4.06 7.12
N ARG A 107 2.44 -4.47 5.98
CA ARG A 107 2.90 -5.85 5.71
C ARG A 107 4.33 -6.14 6.19
N GLN A 108 5.04 -5.15 6.74
CA GLN A 108 6.44 -5.25 7.17
C GLN A 108 7.40 -5.73 6.06
N VAL A 109 7.14 -5.32 4.82
CA VAL A 109 8.00 -5.60 3.64
C VAL A 109 8.50 -4.29 3.04
N THR A 110 9.51 -4.34 2.18
CA THR A 110 9.91 -3.17 1.41
C THR A 110 8.87 -2.81 0.35
N VAL A 111 8.83 -1.54 -0.07
CA VAL A 111 7.95 -1.11 -1.18
C VAL A 111 8.24 -1.88 -2.46
N ARG A 112 9.52 -2.20 -2.73
CA ARG A 112 9.94 -2.96 -3.90
C ARG A 112 9.41 -4.39 -3.86
N GLU A 113 9.50 -5.07 -2.72
CA GLU A 113 8.93 -6.41 -2.55
C GLU A 113 7.40 -6.40 -2.67
N LEU A 114 6.74 -5.40 -2.07
CA LEU A 114 5.30 -5.22 -2.20
C LEU A 114 4.88 -5.05 -3.67
N MET A 115 5.57 -4.19 -4.42
CA MET A 115 5.28 -3.98 -5.84
C MET A 115 5.44 -5.28 -6.64
N LYS A 116 6.47 -6.09 -6.36
CA LYS A 116 6.64 -7.42 -6.95
C LYS A 116 5.49 -8.36 -6.60
N GLN A 117 5.04 -8.39 -5.34
CA GLN A 117 3.91 -9.20 -4.89
C GLN A 117 2.59 -8.82 -5.57
N LEU A 118 2.39 -7.52 -5.84
CA LEU A 118 1.19 -7.00 -6.49
C LEU A 118 1.24 -7.07 -8.03
N GLY A 119 2.32 -7.59 -8.62
CA GLY A 119 2.52 -7.58 -10.07
C GLY A 119 2.68 -6.17 -10.65
N ILE A 120 3.04 -5.18 -9.83
CA ILE A 120 3.32 -3.81 -10.25
C ILE A 120 4.77 -3.79 -10.74
N SER A 121 4.98 -4.21 -11.99
CA SER A 121 6.24 -4.02 -12.70
C SER A 121 6.52 -2.53 -12.80
N GLY A 122 7.66 -2.09 -12.28
CA GLY A 122 7.98 -0.68 -12.15
C GLY A 122 7.92 0.09 -13.47
N SER A 123 6.83 0.79 -13.74
CA SER A 123 6.77 1.90 -14.69
C SER A 123 7.28 3.22 -14.07
N LEU A 124 8.16 3.12 -13.07
CA LEU A 124 8.86 4.27 -12.48
C LEU A 124 10.21 4.54 -13.16
N ASN A 125 10.55 3.78 -14.21
CA ASN A 125 11.66 4.10 -15.09
C ASN A 125 11.11 4.63 -16.40
N SER A 126 11.30 5.95 -16.57
CA SER A 126 11.69 6.65 -17.80
C SER A 126 10.97 6.29 -19.10
#